data_AF-Q28QR7-F1
#
_entry.id   AF-Q28QR7-F1
#
_cell.length_a   1.000
_cell.length_b   1.000
_cell.length_c   1.000
_cell.angle_alpha   90.00
_cell.angle_beta   90.00
_cell.angle_gamma   90.00
#
_symmetry.space_group_name_H-M   'P 1'
#
loop_
_entity.id
_entity.type
_entity.pdbx_description
1 polymer ?
#
loop_
_entity_poly.entity_id
_entity_poly.type
_entity_poly.pdbx_seq_one_letter_code
_entity_poly.pdbx_strand_id
1 'polypeptide(L)'
;MTQYFFDISGVLNYLSYGSRFTGIQRVVVTLADAACQKIPAGQAFISYLDPSRGRYVAVPYTRLAGGRLTDPDRLRASFGMRPPLSDRQKPSLRKYDGKSMRALYHAVRFDLYAKLGRGKYQRDKQTSSRSLSSSALFNGGCPDVRPFEELATARDHLVLMDSVWGNEKALAAFQAAKDSGIVVHTMLHDLIRSWLQRSSRMT
;
A
#
# COMPACT_ATOMS: atom_id res chain seq x y z
N MET A 1 -18.71 -20.44 -11.05
CA MET A 1 -17.73 -19.74 -11.91
C MET A 1 -16.52 -19.48 -11.05
N THR A 2 -15.31 -19.69 -11.57
CA THR A 2 -14.08 -19.52 -10.80
C THR A 2 -13.68 -18.06 -10.70
N GLN A 3 -13.38 -17.60 -9.49
CA GLN A 3 -12.88 -16.26 -9.19
C GLN A 3 -11.39 -16.30 -8.86
N TYR A 4 -10.72 -15.18 -9.12
CA TYR A 4 -9.29 -14.99 -8.89
C TYR A 4 -9.07 -13.76 -8.02
N PHE A 5 -8.37 -13.95 -6.92
CA PHE A 5 -8.06 -12.94 -5.92
C PHE A 5 -6.56 -12.69 -5.92
N PHE A 6 -6.13 -11.48 -6.28
CA PHE A 6 -4.72 -11.10 -6.29
C PHE A 6 -4.38 -10.30 -5.03
N ASP A 7 -3.54 -10.86 -4.17
CA ASP A 7 -3.10 -10.17 -2.97
C ASP A 7 -2.08 -9.09 -3.28
N ILE A 8 -2.36 -7.86 -2.83
CA ILE A 8 -1.45 -6.72 -2.93
C ILE A 8 -1.18 -6.07 -1.57
N SER A 9 -1.34 -6.81 -0.47
CA SER A 9 -1.17 -6.30 0.90
C SER A 9 0.15 -5.56 1.09
N GLY A 10 1.27 -6.11 0.63
CA GLY A 10 2.58 -5.48 0.77
C GLY A 10 2.75 -4.21 -0.07
N VAL A 11 2.15 -4.15 -1.27
CA VAL A 11 2.10 -2.94 -2.11
C VAL A 11 1.34 -1.82 -1.39
N LEU A 12 0.15 -2.13 -0.86
CA LEU A 12 -0.69 -1.17 -0.16
C LEU A 12 -0.04 -0.68 1.14
N ASN A 13 0.56 -1.61 1.88
CA ASN A 13 1.34 -1.26 3.06
C ASN A 13 2.47 -0.29 2.70
N TYR A 14 3.18 -0.54 1.60
CA TYR A 14 4.23 0.38 1.15
C TYR A 14 3.70 1.74 0.69
N LEU A 15 2.59 1.79 -0.05
CA LEU A 15 2.01 3.04 -0.54
C LEU A 15 1.56 3.99 0.58
N SER A 16 1.38 3.47 1.81
CA SER A 16 1.09 4.28 2.98
C SER A 16 2.23 5.23 3.39
N TYR A 17 3.48 4.89 3.06
CA TYR A 17 4.66 5.68 3.41
C TYR A 17 5.54 6.07 2.21
N GLY A 18 5.47 5.34 1.10
CA GLY A 18 6.24 5.62 -0.11
C GLY A 18 5.41 6.30 -1.20
N SER A 19 5.98 7.25 -1.94
CA SER A 19 5.29 7.98 -3.01
C SER A 19 5.25 7.26 -4.36
N ARG A 20 6.16 6.30 -4.56
CA ARG A 20 6.34 5.57 -5.84
C ARG A 20 6.62 4.11 -5.58
N PHE A 21 6.10 3.23 -6.44
CA PHE A 21 6.45 1.81 -6.41
C PHE A 21 7.96 1.61 -6.52
N THR A 22 8.49 0.72 -5.68
CA THR A 22 9.81 0.13 -5.88
C THR A 22 9.82 -0.76 -7.13
N GLY A 23 11.00 -1.24 -7.55
CA GLY A 23 11.11 -2.16 -8.68
C GLY A 23 10.25 -3.41 -8.51
N ILE A 24 10.32 -4.04 -7.33
CA ILE A 24 9.57 -5.27 -7.03
C ILE A 24 8.05 -5.02 -7.02
N GLN A 25 7.62 -3.93 -6.40
CA GLN A 25 6.19 -3.57 -6.35
C GLN A 25 5.65 -3.23 -7.72
N ARG A 26 6.45 -2.58 -8.58
CA ARG A 26 6.06 -2.29 -9.96
C ARG A 26 5.80 -3.57 -10.73
N VAL A 27 6.66 -4.59 -10.56
CA VAL A 27 6.45 -5.90 -11.18
C VAL A 27 5.17 -6.54 -10.65
N VAL A 28 4.97 -6.55 -9.33
CA VAL A 28 3.76 -7.10 -8.68
C VAL A 28 2.49 -6.46 -9.23
N VAL A 29 2.38 -5.13 -9.21
CA VAL A 29 1.16 -4.45 -9.70
C VAL A 29 0.98 -4.63 -11.20
N THR A 30 2.07 -4.64 -11.98
CA THR A 30 1.98 -4.83 -13.44
C THR A 30 1.48 -6.24 -13.78
N LEU A 31 1.95 -7.26 -13.07
CA LEU A 31 1.52 -8.62 -13.30
C LEU A 31 0.07 -8.84 -12.85
N ALA A 32 -0.31 -8.31 -11.68
CA ALA A 32 -1.70 -8.36 -11.22
C ALA A 32 -2.63 -7.65 -12.22
N ASP A 33 -2.26 -6.45 -12.68
CA ASP A 33 -3.02 -5.67 -13.67
C ASP A 33 -3.19 -6.45 -14.98
N ALA A 34 -2.10 -7.00 -15.52
CA ALA A 34 -2.12 -7.78 -16.75
C ALA A 34 -2.92 -9.09 -16.62
N ALA A 35 -2.88 -9.75 -15.46
CA ALA A 35 -3.66 -10.95 -15.19
C ALA A 35 -5.16 -10.61 -15.11
N CYS A 36 -5.52 -9.58 -14.34
CA CYS A 36 -6.90 -9.11 -14.21
C CYS A 36 -7.52 -8.70 -15.56
N GLN A 37 -6.74 -8.10 -16.47
CA GLN A 37 -7.21 -7.75 -17.82
C GLN A 37 -7.50 -8.97 -18.71
N LYS A 38 -6.88 -10.11 -18.44
CA LYS A 38 -7.11 -11.36 -19.19
C LYS A 38 -8.25 -12.21 -18.61
N ILE A 39 -8.63 -11.95 -17.37
CA ILE A 39 -9.71 -12.65 -16.68
C ILE A 39 -11.05 -12.00 -17.07
N PRO A 40 -12.12 -12.79 -17.31
CA PRO A 40 -13.44 -12.24 -17.60
C PRO A 40 -13.92 -11.24 -16.53
N ALA A 41 -14.64 -10.21 -16.97
CA ALA A 41 -15.19 -9.20 -16.09
C ALA A 41 -16.04 -9.84 -14.98
N GLY A 42 -15.84 -9.41 -13.73
CA GLY A 42 -16.54 -9.95 -12.56
C GLY A 42 -15.90 -11.19 -11.93
N GLN A 43 -14.82 -11.73 -12.50
CA GLN A 43 -14.06 -12.86 -11.92
C GLN A 43 -12.72 -12.44 -11.30
N ALA A 44 -12.26 -11.20 -11.56
CA ALA A 44 -11.01 -10.68 -11.02
C ALA A 44 -11.24 -9.75 -9.82
N PHE A 45 -10.56 -10.06 -8.72
CA PHE A 45 -10.60 -9.32 -7.47
C PHE A 45 -9.21 -8.99 -6.98
N ILE A 46 -9.07 -7.85 -6.33
CA ILE A 46 -7.88 -7.44 -5.63
C ILE A 46 -8.14 -7.64 -4.14
N SER A 47 -7.33 -8.48 -3.51
CA SER A 47 -7.41 -8.78 -2.09
C SER A 47 -6.28 -8.13 -1.32
N TYR A 48 -6.53 -7.83 -0.05
CA TYR A 48 -5.53 -7.32 0.87
C TYR A 48 -5.94 -7.54 2.33
N LEU A 49 -4.95 -7.58 3.21
CA LEU A 49 -5.14 -7.56 4.65
C LEU A 49 -5.46 -6.14 5.09
N ASP A 50 -6.68 -5.91 5.59
CA ASP A 50 -7.04 -4.65 6.21
C ASP A 50 -6.46 -4.60 7.64
N PRO A 51 -5.45 -3.75 7.92
CA PRO A 51 -4.82 -3.70 9.24
C PRO A 51 -5.76 -3.12 10.31
N SER A 52 -6.77 -2.33 9.92
CA SER A 52 -7.71 -1.72 10.87
C SER A 52 -8.71 -2.74 11.41
N ARG A 53 -9.14 -3.67 10.55
CA ARG A 53 -10.10 -4.73 10.89
C ARG A 53 -9.43 -6.07 11.20
N GLY A 54 -8.13 -6.20 10.90
CA GLY A 54 -7.36 -7.42 11.11
C GLY A 54 -7.83 -8.61 10.27
N ARG A 55 -8.51 -8.35 9.14
CA ARG A 55 -9.12 -9.39 8.29
C ARG A 55 -8.81 -9.16 6.82
N TYR A 56 -8.85 -10.23 6.04
CA TYR A 56 -8.73 -10.14 4.59
C TYR A 56 -10.01 -9.60 3.96
N VAL A 57 -9.83 -8.66 3.04
CA VAL A 57 -10.92 -8.07 2.26
C VAL A 57 -10.56 -8.13 0.79
N ALA A 58 -11.57 -8.04 -0.06
CA ALA A 58 -11.41 -8.01 -1.50
C ALA A 58 -12.33 -6.98 -2.14
N VAL A 59 -11.89 -6.50 -3.30
CA VAL A 59 -12.55 -5.48 -4.09
C VAL A 59 -12.56 -5.94 -5.55
N PRO A 60 -13.68 -5.82 -6.29
CA PRO A 60 -13.70 -6.10 -7.71
C PRO A 60 -12.67 -5.25 -8.46
N TYR A 61 -11.87 -5.87 -9.33
CA TYR A 61 -10.84 -5.16 -10.09
C TYR A 61 -11.40 -3.99 -10.91
N THR A 62 -12.60 -4.14 -11.46
CA THR A 62 -13.30 -3.10 -12.25
C THR A 62 -13.64 -1.85 -11.45
N ARG A 63 -13.67 -1.94 -10.12
CA ARG A 63 -13.95 -0.82 -9.21
C ARG A 63 -12.69 -0.07 -8.78
N LEU A 64 -11.50 -0.61 -9.05
CA LEU A 64 -10.22 -0.02 -8.65
C LEU A 64 -9.58 0.76 -9.79
N ALA A 65 -9.23 2.02 -9.53
CA ALA A 65 -8.38 2.86 -10.39
C ALA A 65 -8.78 2.90 -11.88
N GLY A 66 -10.05 2.66 -12.21
CA GLY A 66 -10.53 2.54 -13.59
C GLY A 66 -9.95 1.34 -14.34
N GLY A 67 -9.63 0.25 -13.64
CA GLY A 67 -9.01 -0.96 -14.19
C GLY A 67 -7.53 -0.78 -14.54
N ARG A 68 -6.78 -0.02 -13.73
CA ARG A 68 -5.32 0.16 -13.87
C ARG A 68 -4.62 0.29 -12.53
N LEU A 69 -3.89 -0.73 -12.09
CA LEU A 69 -3.18 -0.75 -10.80
C LEU A 69 -1.78 -0.11 -10.85
N THR A 70 -1.28 0.19 -12.05
CA THR A 70 0.11 0.63 -12.30
C THR A 70 0.37 2.10 -11.95
N ASP A 71 -0.67 2.89 -11.66
CA ASP A 71 -0.56 4.27 -11.21
C ASP A 71 -0.67 4.33 -9.67
N PRO A 72 0.43 4.65 -8.95
CA PRO A 72 0.43 4.66 -7.49
C PRO A 72 -0.51 5.70 -6.90
N ASP A 73 -0.73 6.84 -7.55
CA ASP A 73 -1.60 7.89 -7.03
C ASP A 73 -3.07 7.54 -7.21
N ARG A 74 -3.45 6.94 -8.35
CA ARG A 74 -4.81 6.41 -8.55
C ARG A 74 -5.10 5.24 -7.64
N LEU A 75 -4.12 4.35 -7.43
CA LEU A 75 -4.27 3.22 -6.52
C LEU A 75 -4.47 3.73 -5.10
N ARG A 76 -3.63 4.67 -4.65
CA ARG A 76 -3.76 5.35 -3.37
C ARG A 76 -5.14 6.00 -3.19
N ALA A 77 -5.59 6.76 -4.20
CA ALA A 77 -6.90 7.41 -4.18
C ALA A 77 -8.05 6.40 -4.07
N SER A 78 -7.94 5.26 -4.78
CA SER A 78 -8.94 4.18 -4.74
C SER A 78 -9.09 3.56 -3.35
N PHE A 79 -8.03 3.58 -2.54
CA PHE A 79 -8.06 3.09 -1.17
C PHE A 79 -8.25 4.18 -0.11
N GLY A 80 -8.53 5.42 -0.51
CA GLY A 80 -8.69 6.53 0.44
C GLY A 80 -7.41 6.90 1.18
N MET A 81 -6.27 6.42 0.69
CA MET A 81 -5.00 6.61 1.36
C MET A 81 -4.53 8.05 1.21
N ARG A 82 -3.91 8.54 2.27
CA ARG A 82 -3.30 9.87 2.30
C ARG A 82 -1.92 9.84 1.63
N PRO A 83 -1.53 10.88 0.88
CA PRO A 83 -0.18 10.96 0.34
C PRO A 83 0.85 11.00 1.48
N PRO A 84 2.04 10.40 1.28
CA PRO A 84 3.05 10.26 2.31
C PRO A 84 3.54 11.62 2.81
N LEU A 85 4.04 11.65 4.04
CA LEU A 85 4.48 12.88 4.68
C LEU A 85 5.63 13.57 3.92
N SER A 86 6.48 12.82 3.20
CA SER A 86 7.55 13.38 2.35
C SER A 86 7.03 14.23 1.19
N ASP A 87 5.84 13.89 0.66
CA ASP A 87 5.14 14.71 -0.35
C ASP A 87 4.28 15.81 0.29
N ARG A 88 3.97 15.69 1.59
CA ARG A 88 3.31 16.76 2.37
C ARG A 88 4.30 17.75 2.97
N GLN A 89 5.58 17.42 3.01
CA GLN A 89 6.62 18.30 3.51
C GLN A 89 6.83 19.43 2.51
N LYS A 90 6.75 20.66 3.03
CA LYS A 90 7.08 21.88 2.29
C LYS A 90 8.44 21.69 1.59
N PRO A 91 8.62 22.16 0.34
CA PRO A 91 9.91 22.07 -0.35
C PRO A 91 11.09 22.62 0.48
N SER A 92 10.83 23.60 1.35
CA SER A 92 11.78 24.21 2.28
C SER A 92 12.22 23.32 3.45
N LEU A 93 11.47 22.25 3.75
CA LEU A 93 11.74 21.29 4.83
C LEU A 93 12.42 20.00 4.35
N ARG A 94 12.44 19.73 3.04
CA ARG A 94 13.14 18.58 2.43
C ARG A 94 14.62 18.49 2.82
N LYS A 95 15.27 19.63 3.09
CA LYS A 95 16.66 19.70 3.56
C LYS A 95 16.91 19.13 4.96
N TYR A 96 15.86 18.73 5.69
CA TYR A 96 15.94 18.16 7.03
C TYR A 96 15.49 16.70 7.10
N ASP A 97 15.35 16.01 5.96
CA ASP A 97 15.06 14.57 5.95
C ASP A 97 16.10 13.79 6.77
N GLY A 98 15.60 12.86 7.60
CA GLY A 98 16.41 12.04 8.50
C GLY A 98 16.71 12.65 9.87
N LYS A 99 16.33 13.90 10.17
CA LYS A 99 16.54 14.54 11.49
C LYS A 99 15.21 14.99 12.11
N SER A 100 14.47 14.01 12.65
CA SER A 100 13.10 14.12 13.19
C SER A 100 12.88 15.34 14.10
N MET A 101 13.79 15.59 15.05
CA MET A 101 13.66 16.70 16.01
C MET A 101 13.83 18.09 15.37
N ARG A 102 14.74 18.23 14.40
CA ARG A 102 14.99 19.53 13.73
C ARG A 102 13.87 19.88 12.76
N ALA A 103 13.36 18.88 12.01
CA ALA A 103 12.20 19.05 11.15
C ALA A 103 10.97 19.51 11.97
N LEU A 104 10.79 18.95 13.17
CA LEU A 104 9.72 19.30 14.08
C LEU A 104 9.81 20.74 14.60
N TYR A 105 11.00 21.13 15.07
CA TYR A 105 11.27 22.49 15.54
C TYR A 105 10.96 23.51 14.45
N HIS A 106 11.41 23.25 13.21
CA HIS A 106 11.16 24.15 12.10
C HIS A 106 9.69 24.18 11.67
N ALA A 107 9.00 23.05 11.68
CA ALA A 107 7.56 23.01 11.40
C ALA A 107 6.76 23.87 12.39
N VAL A 108 7.00 23.70 13.70
CA VAL A 108 6.35 24.48 14.76
C VAL A 108 6.69 25.97 14.64
N ARG A 109 7.96 26.28 14.35
CA ARG A 109 8.43 27.67 14.18
C ARG A 109 7.77 28.34 12.96
N PHE A 110 7.60 27.62 11.85
CA PHE A 110 6.91 28.14 10.68
C PHE A 110 5.42 28.35 10.92
N ASP A 111 4.76 27.43 11.62
CA ASP A 111 3.34 27.58 12.00
C ASP A 111 3.13 28.78 12.94
N LEU A 112 4.05 29.02 13.87
CA LEU A 112 4.01 30.17 14.76
C LEU A 112 4.18 31.49 14.00
N TYR A 113 5.13 31.56 13.06
CA TYR A 113 5.31 32.75 12.21
C TYR A 113 4.15 32.98 11.24
N ALA A 114 3.49 31.92 10.77
CA ALA A 114 2.29 32.03 9.95
C ALA A 114 1.07 32.54 10.73
N LYS A 115 0.97 32.20 12.03
CA LYS A 115 -0.04 32.76 12.95
C LYS A 115 0.22 34.22 13.30
N LEU A 116 1.49 34.63 13.40
CA LEU A 116 1.90 36.01 13.69
C LEU A 116 1.86 36.96 12.48
N GLY A 117 1.19 36.59 11.39
CA GLY A 117 0.88 37.53 10.30
C GLY A 117 2.05 37.93 9.40
N ARG A 118 3.22 37.28 9.49
CA ARG A 118 4.36 37.60 8.61
C ARG A 118 4.12 37.01 7.21
N GLY A 119 3.69 37.86 6.27
CA GLY A 119 3.20 37.50 4.93
C GLY A 119 4.04 36.51 4.11
N LYS A 120 5.36 36.42 4.37
CA LYS A 120 6.26 35.45 3.72
C LYS A 120 6.02 33.99 4.11
N TYR A 121 5.33 33.73 5.23
CA TYR A 121 5.01 32.39 5.75
C TYR A 121 3.50 32.06 5.68
N GLN A 122 2.68 33.00 5.21
CA GLN A 122 1.22 32.89 5.17
C GLN A 122 0.68 32.15 3.94
N ARG A 123 1.46 32.09 2.84
CA ARG A 123 1.15 31.26 1.65
C ARG A 123 1.11 29.76 1.93
N ASP A 124 1.48 29.37 3.14
CA ASP A 124 1.93 28.04 3.53
C ASP A 124 0.97 27.36 4.54
N LYS A 125 -0.27 27.88 4.63
CA LYS A 125 -1.28 27.62 5.67
C LYS A 125 -2.11 26.34 5.50
N GLN A 126 -1.93 25.54 4.45
CA GLN A 126 -2.88 24.45 4.16
C GLN A 126 -2.71 23.16 4.97
N THR A 127 -1.74 23.01 5.87
CA THR A 127 -1.55 21.70 6.55
C THR A 127 -0.99 21.83 7.96
N SER A 128 -1.79 22.38 8.87
CA SER A 128 -1.62 22.23 10.32
C SER A 128 -2.68 21.27 10.87
N SER A 129 -2.39 19.98 10.88
CA SER A 129 -2.83 19.07 11.95
C SER A 129 -1.98 17.80 11.94
N ARG A 130 -1.10 17.71 12.93
CA ARG A 130 -0.42 16.49 13.32
C ARG A 130 -1.46 15.53 13.89
N SER A 131 -1.59 14.38 13.26
CA SER A 131 -2.10 13.18 13.90
C SER A 131 -1.10 12.07 13.54
N LEU A 132 -0.19 11.84 14.49
CA LEU A 132 0.59 10.63 14.62
C LEU A 132 -0.39 9.53 14.98
N SER A 133 -0.94 8.89 13.96
CA SER A 133 -1.66 7.63 14.10
C SER A 133 -1.39 6.83 12.85
N SER A 134 -0.50 5.85 12.98
CA SER A 134 -0.26 4.78 12.01
C SER A 134 -1.44 3.82 11.87
N SER A 135 -2.60 4.09 12.49
CA SER A 135 -3.83 3.31 12.33
C SER A 135 -4.84 3.90 11.33
N ALA A 136 -4.52 5.02 10.66
CA ALA A 136 -5.41 5.66 9.69
C ALA A 136 -5.24 5.14 8.23
N LEU A 137 -4.78 3.89 8.03
CA LEU A 137 -4.37 3.43 6.70
C LEU A 137 -5.52 3.26 5.69
N PHE A 138 -6.77 3.11 6.13
CA PHE A 138 -7.90 2.81 5.24
C PHE A 138 -9.25 3.40 5.67
N ASN A 139 -9.29 4.64 6.19
CA ASN A 139 -10.56 5.30 6.47
C ASN A 139 -11.16 5.97 5.21
N GLY A 140 -11.73 5.12 4.33
CA GLY A 140 -12.78 5.46 3.38
C GLY A 140 -12.37 5.75 1.92
N GLY A 141 -13.02 5.08 0.96
CA GLY A 141 -13.04 5.48 -0.46
C GLY A 141 -13.13 4.34 -1.47
N CYS A 142 -12.84 3.10 -1.07
CA CYS A 142 -12.85 1.98 -2.02
C CYS A 142 -14.29 1.48 -2.25
N PRO A 143 -14.80 1.50 -3.49
CA PRO A 143 -16.15 1.03 -3.77
C PRO A 143 -16.19 -0.49 -3.57
N ASP A 144 -17.17 -0.97 -2.80
CA ASP A 144 -17.50 -2.40 -2.71
C ASP A 144 -16.41 -3.29 -2.08
N VAL A 145 -15.79 -2.81 -1.00
CA VAL A 145 -14.92 -3.63 -0.15
C VAL A 145 -15.76 -4.64 0.63
N ARG A 146 -15.54 -5.93 0.36
CA ARG A 146 -16.22 -7.03 1.05
C ARG A 146 -15.20 -7.96 1.72
N PRO A 147 -15.55 -8.62 2.83
CA PRO A 147 -14.73 -9.67 3.41
C PRO A 147 -14.42 -10.76 2.38
N PHE A 148 -13.16 -11.21 2.36
CA PHE A 148 -12.72 -12.26 1.43
C PHE A 148 -13.52 -13.55 1.60
N GLU A 149 -13.80 -13.92 2.85
CA GLU A 149 -14.54 -15.14 3.23
C GLU A 149 -16.00 -15.14 2.75
N GLU A 150 -16.59 -13.95 2.51
CA GLU A 150 -17.96 -13.83 1.99
C GLU A 150 -18.00 -13.96 0.46
N LEU A 151 -16.88 -13.74 -0.22
CA LEU A 151 -16.77 -13.75 -1.68
C LEU A 151 -16.22 -15.07 -2.21
N ALA A 152 -15.16 -15.57 -1.59
CA ALA A 152 -14.41 -16.72 -2.05
C ALA A 152 -15.11 -18.03 -1.69
N THR A 153 -15.12 -18.94 -2.64
CA THR A 153 -15.71 -20.27 -2.53
C THR A 153 -14.68 -21.35 -2.84
N ALA A 154 -14.99 -22.60 -2.48
CA ALA A 154 -14.17 -23.75 -2.86
C ALA A 154 -14.02 -23.77 -4.39
N ARG A 155 -12.78 -23.97 -4.87
CA ARG A 155 -12.32 -23.88 -6.28
C ARG A 155 -11.92 -22.49 -6.78
N ASP A 156 -12.07 -21.43 -5.99
CA ASP A 156 -11.50 -20.13 -6.34
C ASP A 156 -9.99 -20.10 -6.13
N HIS A 157 -9.32 -19.09 -6.71
CA HIS A 157 -7.88 -18.96 -6.66
C HIS A 157 -7.46 -17.73 -5.87
N LEU A 158 -6.58 -17.91 -4.88
CA LEU A 158 -5.89 -16.83 -4.18
C LEU A 158 -4.44 -16.79 -4.65
N VAL A 159 -4.02 -15.68 -5.26
CA VAL A 159 -2.68 -15.47 -5.80
C VAL A 159 -1.94 -14.48 -4.91
N LEU A 160 -0.97 -14.98 -4.14
CA LEU A 160 -0.12 -14.19 -3.26
C LEU A 160 0.99 -13.55 -4.09
N MET A 161 0.82 -12.27 -4.43
CA MET A 161 1.76 -11.57 -5.31
C MET A 161 2.93 -10.93 -4.57
N ASP A 162 2.64 -10.42 -3.37
CA ASP A 162 3.65 -9.94 -2.46
C ASP A 162 3.75 -10.91 -1.29
N SER A 163 4.98 -11.16 -0.89
CA SER A 163 5.23 -12.17 0.10
C SER A 163 5.17 -11.50 1.46
N VAL A 164 4.00 -11.58 2.10
CA VAL A 164 3.80 -11.08 3.47
C VAL A 164 4.48 -12.03 4.48
N TRP A 165 5.79 -12.26 4.32
CA TRP A 165 6.59 -13.08 5.23
C TRP A 165 6.61 -12.42 6.61
N GLY A 166 6.32 -13.21 7.64
CA GLY A 166 6.37 -12.74 9.04
C GLY A 166 5.13 -12.02 9.54
N ASN A 167 4.02 -11.99 8.77
CA ASN A 167 2.72 -11.57 9.29
C ASN A 167 1.88 -12.82 9.63
N GLU A 168 1.84 -13.18 10.90
CA GLU A 168 1.10 -14.35 11.40
C GLU A 168 -0.39 -14.31 11.03
N LYS A 169 -1.00 -13.12 10.97
CA LYS A 169 -2.41 -12.97 10.58
C LYS A 169 -2.62 -13.26 9.10
N ALA A 170 -1.69 -12.81 8.24
CA ALA A 170 -1.74 -13.13 6.82
C ALA A 170 -1.55 -14.63 6.61
N LEU A 171 -0.59 -15.24 7.31
CA LEU A 171 -0.35 -16.69 7.25
C LEU A 171 -1.57 -17.50 7.69
N ALA A 172 -2.20 -17.12 8.81
CA ALA A 172 -3.42 -17.76 9.30
C ALA A 172 -4.58 -17.64 8.29
N ALA A 173 -4.75 -16.46 7.67
CA ALA A 173 -5.76 -16.27 6.63
C ALA A 173 -5.49 -17.13 5.39
N PHE A 174 -4.24 -17.29 4.97
CA PHE A 174 -3.87 -18.15 3.85
C PHE A 174 -4.08 -19.63 4.14
N GLN A 175 -3.77 -20.05 5.38
CA GLN A 175 -4.03 -21.41 5.82
C GLN A 175 -5.54 -21.69 5.84
N ALA A 176 -6.34 -20.79 6.41
CA ALA A 176 -7.80 -20.90 6.42
C ALA A 176 -8.40 -20.95 5.00
N ALA A 177 -7.87 -20.17 4.06
CA ALA A 177 -8.29 -20.22 2.66
C ALA A 177 -7.97 -21.59 2.03
N LYS A 178 -6.78 -22.13 2.28
CA LYS A 178 -6.40 -23.46 1.79
C LYS A 178 -7.31 -24.55 2.37
N ASP A 179 -7.62 -24.46 3.66
CA ASP A 179 -8.48 -25.42 4.36
C ASP A 179 -9.93 -25.37 3.88
N SER A 180 -10.40 -24.22 3.37
CA SER A 180 -11.72 -24.08 2.74
C SER A 180 -11.79 -24.54 1.28
N GLY A 181 -10.68 -25.08 0.73
CA GLY A 181 -10.62 -25.61 -0.64
C GLY A 181 -10.35 -24.55 -1.71
N ILE A 182 -9.86 -23.38 -1.32
CA ILE A 182 -9.34 -22.35 -2.25
C ILE A 182 -7.93 -22.76 -2.68
N VAL A 183 -7.63 -22.62 -3.96
CA VAL A 183 -6.32 -22.91 -4.52
C VAL A 183 -5.41 -21.71 -4.29
N VAL A 184 -4.44 -21.85 -3.40
CA VAL A 184 -3.49 -20.78 -3.06
C VAL A 184 -2.22 -20.91 -3.92
N HIS A 185 -1.94 -19.88 -4.71
CA HIS A 185 -0.72 -19.72 -5.50
C HIS A 185 0.20 -18.72 -4.82
N THR A 186 1.49 -19.03 -4.69
CA THR A 186 2.47 -18.09 -4.12
C THR A 186 3.47 -17.68 -5.19
N MET A 187 3.54 -16.39 -5.49
CA MET A 187 4.58 -15.85 -6.34
C MET A 187 5.81 -15.52 -5.50
N LEU A 188 6.84 -16.35 -5.65
CA LEU A 188 8.17 -16.09 -5.12
C LEU A 188 8.92 -15.21 -6.11
N HIS A 189 9.22 -13.99 -5.69
CA HIS A 189 10.13 -13.13 -6.44
C HIS A 189 11.54 -13.27 -5.87
N ASP A 190 12.54 -13.46 -6.73
CA ASP A 190 13.91 -13.72 -6.31
C ASP A 190 14.49 -12.50 -5.57
N LEU A 191 14.73 -12.67 -4.28
CA LEU A 191 15.37 -11.68 -3.42
C LEU A 191 16.89 -11.84 -3.52
N ILE A 192 17.48 -11.54 -4.69
CA ILE A 192 18.94 -11.39 -4.75
C ILE A 192 19.32 -10.07 -4.07
N ARG A 193 19.43 -10.11 -2.74
CA ARG A 193 19.99 -9.02 -1.93
C ARG A 193 21.50 -9.25 -1.79
N SER A 194 22.28 -8.58 -2.63
CA SER A 194 23.62 -8.03 -2.31
C SER A 194 24.68 -8.93 -1.63
N TRP A 195 24.72 -10.24 -1.88
CA TRP A 195 25.89 -11.06 -1.48
C TRP A 195 27.19 -10.63 -2.19
N LEU A 196 27.10 -9.87 -3.29
CA LEU A 196 28.26 -9.32 -4.01
C LEU A 196 28.92 -8.08 -3.38
N GLN A 197 28.42 -7.52 -2.28
CA GLN A 197 29.06 -6.38 -1.61
C GLN A 197 29.94 -6.74 -0.40
N ARG A 198 30.07 -8.03 -0.06
CA ARG A 198 30.90 -8.48 1.09
C ARG A 198 32.24 -9.10 0.71
N SER A 199 32.50 -9.36 -0.57
CA SER A 199 33.75 -9.99 -1.04
C SER A 199 34.84 -9.02 -1.47
N SER A 200 34.62 -7.69 -1.42
CA SER A 200 35.60 -6.67 -1.83
C SER A 200 36.24 -5.88 -0.67
N ARG A 201 36.12 -6.36 0.58
CA ARG A 201 36.84 -5.79 1.74
C ARG A 201 37.68 -6.81 2.51
N MET A 202 38.19 -7.82 1.80
CA MET A 202 39.21 -8.73 2.31
C MET A 202 40.33 -8.88 1.26
N THR A 203 41.01 -7.77 0.97
CA THR A 203 42.39 -7.74 0.45
C THR A 203 43.05 -6.48 0.97
#